data_AF-A0A091PD50-F1
#
_entry.id   AF-A0A091PD50-F1
#
_cell.length_a   1.000
_cell.length_b   1.000
_cell.length_c   1.000
_cell.angle_alpha   90.00
_cell.angle_beta   90.00
_cell.angle_gamma   90.00
#
_symmetry.space_group_name_H-M   'P 1'
#
loop_
_entity.id
_entity.type
_entity.pdbx_description
1 polymer ?
#
loop_
_entity_poly.entity_id
_entity_poly.type
_entity_poly.pdbx_seq_one_letter_code
_entity_poly.pdbx_strand_id
1 'polypeptide(L)'
;AKKLGITDVPAEVVTFISHATQNRLRTVIEKVTVITQHRMESYKDDEWYEQATDVRSQLKFFEQLERLEKQRKDEQEREILLKAAKSRSRQEDPEQARLKQKAKEMQQQELAQMRQRDANLTALAAIGPRKKRKLDSPGLLTIGGEGLGMSGGSQAGLGTPSSRQYARQKITRVNLRDFIFYMEQERETSHSLLLYRALLK
;
A
#
# COMPACT_ATOMS: atom_id res chain seq x y z
N ALA A 1 -0.08 -26.09 38.19
CA ALA A 1 0.29 -26.65 39.51
C ALA A 1 -0.70 -27.71 39.98
N LYS A 2 -1.90 -27.34 40.46
CA LYS A 2 -2.85 -28.32 41.05
C LYS A 2 -3.28 -29.48 40.12
N LYS A 3 -3.50 -29.22 38.83
CA LYS A 3 -3.82 -30.27 37.83
C LYS A 3 -2.68 -31.26 37.56
N LEU A 4 -1.45 -30.94 37.97
CA LEU A 4 -0.25 -31.78 37.84
C LEU A 4 0.17 -32.39 39.19
N GLY A 5 -0.70 -32.34 40.21
CA GLY A 5 -0.40 -32.85 41.56
C GLY A 5 0.51 -31.95 42.39
N ILE A 6 0.89 -30.75 41.92
CA ILE A 6 1.70 -29.80 42.68
C ILE A 6 0.78 -29.05 43.64
N THR A 7 0.94 -29.30 44.93
CA THR A 7 0.10 -28.81 46.02
C THR A 7 0.46 -27.39 46.47
N ASP A 8 1.74 -27.03 46.50
CA ASP A 8 2.21 -25.69 46.86
C ASP A 8 3.43 -25.28 46.03
N VAL A 9 3.56 -23.98 45.76
CA VAL A 9 4.70 -23.37 45.07
C VAL A 9 5.17 -22.19 45.91
N PRO A 10 6.42 -22.17 46.38
CA PRO A 10 6.93 -21.08 47.21
C PRO A 10 6.78 -19.72 46.52
N ALA A 11 6.34 -18.71 47.27
CA ALA A 11 6.12 -17.35 46.75
C ALA A 11 7.39 -16.72 46.14
N GLU A 12 8.56 -17.08 46.66
CA GLU A 12 9.87 -16.66 46.15
C GLU A 12 10.11 -17.15 44.72
N VAL A 13 9.74 -18.39 44.42
CA VAL A 13 9.91 -18.98 43.08
C VAL A 13 9.00 -18.27 42.07
N VAL A 14 7.76 -17.96 42.46
CA VAL A 14 6.83 -17.20 41.61
C VAL A 14 7.38 -15.80 41.34
N THR A 15 7.90 -15.14 42.37
CA THR A 15 8.54 -13.82 42.25
C THR A 15 9.74 -13.87 41.32
N PHE A 16 10.58 -14.89 41.44
CA PHE A 16 11.74 -15.09 40.57
C PHE A 16 11.34 -15.31 39.10
N ILE A 17 10.34 -16.16 38.83
CA ILE A 17 9.80 -16.37 37.48
C ILE A 17 9.20 -15.07 36.93
N SER A 18 8.51 -14.29 37.77
CA SER A 18 7.98 -12.97 37.39
C SER A 18 9.10 -12.03 36.94
N HIS A 19 10.20 -11.94 37.70
CA HIS A 19 11.36 -11.14 37.32
C HIS A 19 12.04 -11.65 36.04
N ALA A 20 12.19 -12.97 35.88
CA ALA A 20 12.73 -13.55 34.65
C ALA A 20 11.85 -13.23 33.43
N THR A 21 10.52 -13.30 33.60
CA THR A 21 9.54 -12.95 32.56
C THR A 21 9.61 -11.46 32.22
N GLN A 22 9.66 -10.59 33.23
CA GLN A 22 9.82 -9.14 33.06
C GLN A 22 11.12 -8.84 32.30
N ASN A 23 12.23 -9.48 32.65
CA ASN A 23 13.51 -9.30 31.98
C ASN A 23 13.43 -9.75 30.51
N ARG A 24 12.80 -10.90 30.23
CA ARG A 24 12.57 -11.33 28.85
C ARG A 24 11.74 -10.31 28.06
N LEU A 25 10.64 -9.82 28.62
CA LEU A 25 9.83 -8.80 27.97
C LEU A 25 10.60 -7.50 27.72
N ARG A 26 11.46 -7.08 28.66
CA ARG A 26 12.35 -5.93 28.48
C ARG A 26 13.28 -6.14 27.28
N THR A 27 13.96 -7.28 27.19
CA THR A 27 14.84 -7.60 26.06
C THR A 27 14.09 -7.60 24.73
N VAL A 28 12.88 -8.17 24.69
CA VAL A 28 12.03 -8.15 23.49
C VAL A 28 11.75 -6.71 23.07
N ILE A 29 11.32 -5.86 24.01
CA ILE A 29 10.99 -4.46 23.74
C ILE A 29 12.23 -3.68 23.26
N GLU A 30 13.39 -3.86 23.89
CA GLU A 30 14.64 -3.21 23.49
C GLU A 30 15.02 -3.57 22.06
N LYS A 31 15.06 -4.86 21.72
CA LYS A 31 15.41 -5.33 20.38
C LYS A 31 14.43 -4.84 19.32
N VAL A 32 13.13 -4.95 19.58
CA VAL A 32 12.08 -4.48 18.67
C VAL A 32 12.12 -2.95 18.51
N THR A 33 12.50 -2.22 19.55
CA THR A 33 12.70 -0.76 19.48
C THR A 33 13.84 -0.41 18.52
N VAL A 34 14.97 -1.10 18.61
CA VAL A 34 16.12 -0.92 17.70
C VAL A 34 15.71 -1.23 16.25
N ILE A 35 15.02 -2.34 16.02
CA ILE A 35 14.50 -2.70 14.68
C ILE A 35 13.57 -1.60 14.15
N THR A 36 12.69 -1.09 15.01
CA THR A 36 11.75 -0.03 14.64
C THR A 36 12.47 1.26 14.28
N GLN A 37 13.51 1.62 15.05
CA GLN A 37 14.34 2.80 14.80
C GLN A 37 15.03 2.69 13.44
N HIS A 38 15.72 1.57 13.16
CA HIS A 38 16.35 1.34 11.86
C HIS A 38 15.37 1.41 10.70
N ARG A 39 14.15 0.90 10.87
CA ARG A 39 13.11 1.00 9.84
C ARG A 39 12.64 2.45 9.60
N MET A 40 12.60 3.25 10.66
CA MET A 40 12.18 4.66 10.59
C MET A 40 13.31 5.59 10.13
N GLU A 41 14.55 5.11 10.17
CA GLU A 41 15.73 5.85 9.77
C GLU A 41 15.72 6.11 8.26
N SER A 42 16.06 7.33 7.86
CA SER A 42 16.07 7.76 6.46
C SER A 42 17.38 8.47 6.17
N TYR A 43 18.22 7.86 5.34
CA TYR A 43 19.53 8.38 4.93
C TYR A 43 19.48 9.17 3.62
N LYS A 44 18.28 9.51 3.13
CA LYS A 44 18.09 10.15 1.81
C LYS A 44 18.78 11.52 1.67
N ASP A 45 19.00 12.20 2.78
CA ASP A 45 19.58 13.53 2.85
C ASP A 45 20.94 13.53 3.59
N ASP A 46 21.52 12.34 3.83
CA ASP A 46 22.80 12.21 4.54
C ASP A 46 23.95 12.22 3.54
N GLU A 47 24.81 13.24 3.60
CA GLU A 47 25.93 13.45 2.67
C GLU A 47 26.94 12.29 2.66
N TRP A 48 26.97 11.48 3.72
CA TRP A 48 27.91 10.35 3.85
C TRP A 48 27.37 9.04 3.29
N TYR A 49 26.10 8.97 2.87
CA TYR A 49 25.48 7.76 2.35
C TYR A 49 25.08 7.91 0.89
N GLU A 50 25.52 6.96 0.06
CA GLU A 50 25.09 6.84 -1.32
C GLU A 50 24.23 5.57 -1.51
N GLN A 51 23.21 5.65 -2.36
CA GLN A 51 22.37 4.51 -2.67
C GLN A 51 23.15 3.50 -3.53
N ALA A 52 23.58 2.38 -2.93
CA ALA A 52 24.32 1.34 -3.64
C ALA A 52 23.49 0.64 -4.74
N THR A 53 22.20 0.36 -4.51
CA THR A 53 21.30 -0.26 -5.49
C THR A 53 19.85 0.21 -5.33
N ASP A 54 19.13 0.35 -6.46
CA ASP A 54 17.69 0.66 -6.47
C ASP A 54 16.86 -0.53 -7.01
N VAL A 55 16.81 -1.60 -6.22
CA VAL A 55 16.06 -2.83 -6.56
C VAL A 55 14.57 -2.54 -6.79
N ARG A 56 14.00 -1.55 -6.11
CA ARG A 56 12.58 -1.21 -6.26
C ARG A 56 12.27 -0.62 -7.63
N SER A 57 13.11 0.29 -8.12
CA SER A 57 12.96 0.83 -9.48
C SER A 57 13.28 -0.22 -10.54
N GLN A 58 14.26 -1.09 -10.30
CA GLN A 58 14.55 -2.23 -11.19
C GLN A 58 13.34 -3.17 -11.32
N LEU A 59 12.68 -3.53 -10.21
CA LEU A 59 11.46 -4.35 -10.25
C LEU A 59 10.32 -3.67 -11.02
N LYS A 60 10.10 -2.36 -10.81
CA LYS A 60 9.11 -1.61 -11.58
C LYS A 60 9.41 -1.59 -13.09
N PHE A 61 10.69 -1.53 -13.45
CA PHE A 61 11.12 -1.61 -14.84
C PHE A 61 10.79 -2.99 -15.45
N PHE A 62 11.04 -4.08 -14.72
CA PHE A 62 10.64 -5.42 -15.16
C PHE A 62 9.12 -5.55 -15.35
N GLU A 63 8.31 -5.04 -14.42
CA GLU A 63 6.86 -5.02 -14.59
C GLU A 63 6.43 -4.21 -15.83
N GLN A 64 7.13 -3.11 -16.14
CA GLN A 64 6.86 -2.33 -17.34
C GLN A 64 7.24 -3.09 -18.61
N LEU A 65 8.38 -3.78 -18.62
CA LEU A 65 8.78 -4.64 -19.73
C LEU A 65 7.76 -5.76 -19.98
N GLU A 66 7.27 -6.41 -18.93
CA GLU A 66 6.25 -7.45 -19.04
C GLU A 66 4.96 -6.90 -19.67
N ARG A 67 4.52 -5.70 -19.26
CA ARG A 67 3.36 -5.02 -19.86
C ARG A 67 3.57 -4.74 -21.35
N LEU A 68 4.77 -4.27 -21.73
CA LEU A 68 5.10 -4.00 -23.14
C LEU A 68 5.17 -5.27 -23.98
N GLU A 69 5.73 -6.35 -23.43
CA GLU A 69 5.79 -7.64 -24.11
C GLU A 69 4.38 -8.20 -24.34
N LYS A 70 3.50 -8.09 -23.34
CA LYS A 70 2.09 -8.46 -23.47
C LYS A 70 1.40 -7.64 -24.57
N GLN A 71 1.56 -6.31 -24.56
CA GLN A 71 0.99 -5.46 -25.60
C GLN A 71 1.48 -5.83 -27.00
N ARG A 72 2.76 -6.17 -27.16
CA ARG A 72 3.31 -6.61 -28.45
C ARG A 72 2.67 -7.91 -28.92
N LYS A 73 2.46 -8.88 -28.03
CA LYS A 73 1.80 -10.15 -28.35
C LYS A 73 0.34 -9.93 -28.73
N ASP A 74 -0.39 -9.14 -27.95
CA ASP A 74 -1.79 -8.80 -28.23
C ASP A 74 -1.95 -8.10 -29.60
N GLU A 75 -1.03 -7.19 -29.94
CA GLU A 75 -1.01 -6.52 -31.25
C GLU A 75 -0.71 -7.48 -32.40
N GLN A 76 0.23 -8.42 -32.21
CA GLN A 76 0.52 -9.45 -33.21
C GLN A 76 -0.70 -10.37 -33.45
N GLU A 77 -1.39 -10.79 -32.39
CA GLU A 77 -2.61 -11.58 -32.50
C GLU A 77 -3.72 -10.81 -33.23
N ARG A 78 -3.87 -9.52 -32.92
CA ARG A 78 -4.80 -8.61 -33.60
C ARG A 78 -4.47 -8.45 -35.08
N GLU A 79 -3.20 -8.29 -35.43
CA GLU A 79 -2.76 -8.16 -36.82
C GLU A 79 -3.07 -9.43 -37.62
N ILE A 80 -2.81 -10.61 -37.05
CA ILE A 80 -3.13 -11.90 -37.67
C ILE A 80 -4.64 -12.02 -37.94
N LEU A 81 -5.49 -11.66 -36.96
CA LEU A 81 -6.94 -11.69 -37.12
C LEU A 81 -7.43 -10.74 -38.22
N LEU A 82 -6.90 -9.51 -38.24
CA LEU A 82 -7.23 -8.54 -39.29
C LEU A 82 -6.75 -8.99 -40.68
N LYS A 83 -5.56 -9.60 -40.76
CA LYS A 83 -5.01 -10.15 -42.00
C LYS A 83 -5.85 -11.32 -42.52
N ALA A 84 -6.26 -12.23 -41.65
CA ALA A 84 -7.17 -13.32 -42.00
C ALA A 84 -8.51 -12.81 -42.51
N ALA A 85 -9.10 -11.81 -41.86
CA ALA A 85 -10.38 -11.21 -42.26
C ALA A 85 -10.33 -10.47 -43.61
N LYS A 86 -9.18 -9.91 -43.99
CA LYS A 86 -8.96 -9.24 -45.29
C LYS A 86 -8.66 -10.20 -46.44
N SER A 87 -8.40 -11.48 -46.17
CA SER A 87 -8.13 -12.46 -47.21
C SER A 87 -9.38 -12.71 -48.08
N ARG A 88 -9.22 -12.69 -49.41
CA ARG A 88 -10.28 -12.91 -50.41
C ARG A 88 -10.27 -14.34 -50.96
N SER A 89 -9.97 -15.34 -50.13
CA SER A 89 -10.03 -16.75 -50.52
C SER A 89 -11.48 -17.13 -50.84
N ARG A 90 -11.72 -17.71 -52.01
CA ARG A 90 -13.06 -17.99 -52.55
C ARG A 90 -13.59 -19.38 -52.19
N GLN A 91 -12.77 -20.19 -51.50
CA GLN A 91 -13.13 -21.52 -51.02
C GLN A 91 -13.16 -21.46 -49.49
N GLU A 92 -14.38 -21.40 -48.92
CA GLU A 92 -14.60 -21.18 -47.49
C GLU A 92 -14.21 -22.42 -46.68
N ASP A 93 -13.01 -22.38 -46.11
CA ASP A 93 -12.59 -23.23 -44.99
C ASP A 93 -13.35 -22.77 -43.72
N PRO A 94 -14.07 -23.65 -43.00
CA PRO A 94 -14.81 -23.29 -41.78
C PRO A 94 -13.95 -22.55 -40.73
N GLU A 95 -12.63 -22.79 -40.71
CA GLU A 95 -11.67 -22.06 -39.86
C GLU A 95 -11.57 -20.57 -40.25
N GLN A 96 -11.54 -20.23 -41.55
CA GLN A 96 -11.49 -18.84 -42.02
C GLN A 96 -12.76 -18.05 -41.70
N ALA A 97 -13.94 -18.70 -41.76
CA ALA A 97 -15.20 -18.08 -41.39
C ALA A 97 -15.22 -17.68 -39.90
N ARG A 98 -14.72 -18.57 -39.03
CA ARG A 98 -14.56 -18.32 -37.59
C ARG A 98 -13.59 -17.17 -37.31
N LEU A 99 -12.45 -17.13 -37.98
CA LEU A 99 -11.46 -16.04 -37.85
C LEU A 99 -12.07 -14.68 -38.24
N LYS A 100 -12.83 -14.62 -39.33
CA LYS A 100 -13.52 -13.40 -39.79
C LYS A 100 -14.63 -12.96 -38.82
N GLN A 101 -15.37 -13.91 -38.23
CA GLN A 101 -16.35 -13.61 -37.18
C GLN A 101 -15.67 -13.06 -35.92
N LYS A 102 -14.59 -13.70 -35.47
CA LYS A 102 -13.78 -13.25 -34.32
C LYS A 102 -13.20 -11.84 -34.54
N ALA A 103 -12.76 -11.53 -35.75
CA ALA A 103 -12.29 -10.18 -36.10
C ALA A 103 -13.41 -9.12 -36.04
N LYS A 104 -14.63 -9.44 -36.50
CA LYS A 104 -15.78 -8.53 -36.38
C LYS A 104 -16.18 -8.29 -34.93
N GLU A 105 -16.20 -9.35 -34.11
CA GLU A 105 -16.51 -9.26 -32.68
C GLU A 105 -15.47 -8.41 -31.93
N MET A 106 -14.18 -8.61 -32.21
CA MET A 106 -13.09 -7.80 -31.67
C MET A 106 -13.26 -6.31 -32.01
N GLN A 107 -13.60 -5.99 -33.27
CA GLN A 107 -13.82 -4.60 -33.69
C GLN A 107 -15.03 -3.97 -32.99
N GLN A 108 -16.10 -4.74 -32.79
CA GLN A 108 -17.29 -4.29 -32.06
C GLN A 108 -16.98 -4.04 -30.58
N GLN A 109 -16.22 -4.94 -29.95
CA GLN A 109 -15.78 -4.81 -28.56
C GLN A 109 -14.88 -3.58 -28.36
N GLU A 110 -13.98 -3.30 -29.29
CA GLU A 110 -13.11 -2.12 -29.24
C GLU A 110 -13.92 -0.81 -29.35
N LEU A 111 -14.86 -0.73 -30.28
CA LEU A 111 -15.77 0.42 -30.41
C LEU A 111 -16.62 0.60 -29.14
N ALA A 112 -17.09 -0.49 -28.53
CA ALA A 112 -17.84 -0.45 -27.28
C ALA A 112 -16.97 0.07 -26.13
N GLN A 113 -15.71 -0.38 -26.03
CA GLN A 113 -14.77 0.13 -25.02
C GLN A 113 -14.45 1.61 -25.22
N MET A 114 -14.24 2.08 -26.46
CA MET A 114 -14.04 3.51 -26.73
C MET A 114 -15.25 4.33 -26.25
N ARG A 115 -16.47 3.92 -26.63
CA ARG A 115 -17.70 4.58 -26.16
C ARG A 115 -17.81 4.60 -24.63
N GLN A 116 -17.42 3.52 -23.96
CA GLN A 116 -17.44 3.47 -22.50
C GLN A 116 -16.41 4.41 -21.87
N ARG A 117 -15.20 4.50 -22.43
CA ARG A 117 -14.17 5.46 -21.97
C ARG A 117 -14.64 6.90 -22.16
N ASP A 118 -15.25 7.21 -23.30
CA ASP A 118 -15.79 8.53 -23.60
C ASP A 118 -16.92 8.89 -22.62
N ALA A 119 -17.86 7.96 -22.38
CA ALA A 119 -18.93 8.13 -21.40
C ALA A 119 -18.40 8.38 -19.99
N ASN A 120 -17.36 7.65 -19.56
CA ASN A 120 -16.73 7.85 -18.26
C ASN A 120 -16.04 9.23 -18.15
N LEU A 121 -15.38 9.67 -19.21
CA LEU A 121 -14.75 10.99 -19.27
C LEU A 121 -15.79 12.11 -19.19
N THR A 122 -16.92 11.97 -19.91
CA THR A 122 -18.05 12.90 -19.81
C THR A 122 -18.67 12.89 -18.41
N ALA A 123 -18.83 11.73 -17.79
CA ALA A 123 -19.36 11.62 -16.43
C ALA A 123 -18.45 12.31 -15.39
N LEU A 124 -17.13 12.14 -15.50
CA LEU A 124 -16.16 12.82 -14.63
C LEU A 124 -16.21 14.35 -14.80
N ALA A 125 -16.36 14.84 -16.03
CA ALA A 125 -16.54 16.26 -16.29
C ALA A 125 -17.87 16.80 -15.72
N ALA A 126 -18.94 16.00 -15.77
CA ALA A 126 -20.26 16.37 -15.28
C ALA A 126 -20.40 16.36 -13.74
N ILE A 127 -19.60 15.56 -13.02
CA ILE A 127 -19.65 15.47 -11.54
C ILE A 127 -19.29 16.82 -10.88
N GLY A 128 -18.45 17.65 -11.51
CA GLY A 128 -18.07 18.98 -11.05
C GLY A 128 -17.39 19.03 -9.66
N PRO A 129 -16.88 20.21 -9.22
CA PRO A 129 -16.30 20.36 -7.88
C PRO A 129 -17.36 20.20 -6.80
N ARG A 130 -17.52 18.99 -6.28
CA ARG A 130 -18.47 18.71 -5.21
C ARG A 130 -17.92 19.27 -3.89
N LYS A 131 -18.49 20.39 -3.40
CA LYS A 131 -18.40 20.75 -1.98
C LYS A 131 -18.85 19.55 -1.17
N LYS A 132 -17.94 18.96 -0.38
CA LYS A 132 -18.31 17.95 0.62
C LYS A 132 -19.33 18.62 1.53
N ARG A 133 -20.62 18.23 1.43
CA ARG A 133 -21.56 18.50 2.51
C ARG A 133 -20.98 17.78 3.72
N LYS A 134 -20.54 18.55 4.71
CA LYS A 134 -20.28 18.00 6.03
C LYS A 134 -21.60 17.40 6.49
N LEU A 135 -21.60 16.09 6.67
CA LEU A 135 -22.71 15.38 7.28
C LEU A 135 -22.53 15.58 8.79
N ASP A 136 -22.81 16.81 9.24
CA ASP A 136 -22.80 17.17 10.65
C ASP A 136 -24.20 16.90 11.20
N SER A 137 -24.28 15.91 12.09
CA SER A 137 -25.43 15.63 12.94
C SER A 137 -25.70 16.83 13.86
N PRO A 138 -26.96 17.25 14.10
CA PRO A 138 -27.25 18.41 14.92
C PRO A 138 -27.22 18.05 16.41
N GLY A 139 -26.53 18.86 17.20
CA GLY A 139 -26.69 18.88 18.66
C GLY A 139 -25.52 19.45 19.45
N LEU A 140 -25.34 20.79 19.43
CA LEU A 140 -25.13 21.68 20.59
C LEU A 140 -24.41 22.99 20.15
N LEU A 141 -25.16 24.10 20.20
CA LEU A 141 -24.81 25.50 20.59
C LEU A 141 -23.41 26.05 20.17
N THR A 142 -23.21 27.22 19.55
CA THR A 142 -23.92 28.52 19.57
C THR A 142 -23.19 29.52 18.63
N ILE A 143 -23.96 30.42 17.98
CA ILE A 143 -23.67 31.84 17.62
C ILE A 143 -22.49 32.08 16.64
N GLY A 144 -22.72 32.41 15.36
CA GLY A 144 -23.05 33.76 14.83
C GLY A 144 -21.77 34.43 14.29
N GLY A 145 -21.64 35.11 13.15
CA GLY A 145 -22.45 35.42 11.99
C GLY A 145 -21.56 36.24 11.02
N GLU A 146 -21.79 36.03 9.72
CA GLU A 146 -21.72 37.02 8.61
C GLU A 146 -20.38 37.66 8.17
N GLY A 147 -20.17 37.74 6.85
CA GLY A 147 -19.28 38.75 6.26
C GLY A 147 -18.50 38.33 5.02
N LEU A 148 -18.96 38.76 3.84
CA LEU A 148 -18.34 38.66 2.52
C LEU A 148 -17.04 39.49 2.41
N GLY A 149 -16.13 39.10 1.51
CA GLY A 149 -15.02 39.97 1.09
C GLY A 149 -14.11 39.32 0.06
N MET A 150 -14.29 39.70 -1.20
CA MET A 150 -13.41 39.38 -2.33
C MET A 150 -12.15 40.28 -2.30
N SER A 151 -11.16 39.91 -3.12
CA SER A 151 -10.04 40.70 -3.68
C SER A 151 -8.67 40.69 -2.98
N GLY A 152 -7.70 40.09 -3.70
CA GLY A 152 -6.46 40.70 -4.21
C GLY A 152 -5.45 41.30 -3.23
N GLY A 153 -4.18 40.88 -3.34
CA GLY A 153 -3.05 41.70 -2.87
C GLY A 153 -1.86 40.92 -2.35
N SER A 154 -0.79 40.93 -3.13
CA SER A 154 0.56 40.51 -2.81
C SER A 154 1.13 41.25 -1.60
N GLN A 155 1.83 40.57 -0.68
CA GLN A 155 3.14 41.04 -0.19
C GLN A 155 3.84 40.02 0.72
N ALA A 156 5.15 39.97 0.53
CA ALA A 156 6.13 39.24 1.31
C ALA A 156 6.08 39.63 2.80
N GLY A 157 6.09 38.63 3.67
CA GLY A 157 6.26 38.79 5.10
C GLY A 157 7.33 37.83 5.59
N LEU A 158 8.38 38.39 6.18
CA LEU A 158 9.56 37.71 6.69
C LEU A 158 9.21 36.54 7.61
N GLY A 159 9.89 35.42 7.40
CA GLY A 159 9.82 34.25 8.25
C GLY A 159 10.25 34.58 9.67
N THR A 160 9.29 34.57 10.60
CA THR A 160 9.58 34.50 12.03
C THR A 160 10.02 33.08 12.37
N PRO A 161 11.11 32.89 13.15
CA PRO A 161 11.52 31.56 13.56
C PRO A 161 10.46 31.00 14.51
N SER A 162 9.85 29.87 14.10
CA SER A 162 8.83 29.19 14.88
C SER A 162 9.36 28.87 16.27
N SER A 163 8.65 29.38 17.28
CA SER A 163 8.87 29.11 18.69
C SER A 163 9.03 27.61 18.94
N ARG A 164 10.05 27.27 19.73
CA ARG A 164 10.43 25.93 20.19
C ARG A 164 9.17 25.10 20.48
N GLN A 165 8.80 24.23 19.55
CA GLN A 165 7.85 23.18 19.86
C GLN A 165 8.51 22.32 20.92
N TYR A 166 7.94 22.32 22.14
CA TYR A 166 8.25 21.36 23.17
C TYR A 166 8.40 19.98 22.50
N ALA A 167 9.56 19.35 22.66
CA ALA A 167 9.86 18.05 22.10
C ALA A 167 8.85 17.05 22.66
N ARG A 168 7.71 16.92 21.99
CA ARG A 168 6.71 15.92 22.30
C ARG A 168 7.46 14.60 22.17
N GLN A 169 7.55 13.85 23.26
CA GLN A 169 8.24 12.56 23.26
C GLN A 169 7.78 11.77 22.04
N LYS A 170 8.69 11.55 21.08
CA LYS A 170 8.35 10.83 19.86
C LYS A 170 8.09 9.39 20.28
N ILE A 171 6.82 9.00 20.29
CA ILE A 171 6.43 7.62 20.55
C ILE A 171 6.96 6.76 19.40
N THR A 172 7.84 5.82 19.71
CA THR A 172 8.29 4.81 18.73
C THR A 172 7.15 3.85 18.45
N ARG A 173 6.56 3.96 17.25
CA ARG A 173 5.47 3.09 16.82
C ARG A 173 6.01 1.80 16.23
N VAL A 174 5.88 0.74 17.01
CA VAL A 174 6.20 -0.63 16.61
C VAL A 174 5.06 -1.19 15.76
N ASN A 175 5.39 -1.83 14.63
CA ASN A 175 4.45 -2.53 13.76
C ASN A 175 4.64 -4.05 13.88
N LEU A 176 3.63 -4.81 13.42
CA LEU A 176 3.70 -6.27 13.38
C LEU A 176 4.93 -6.80 12.64
N ARG A 177 5.36 -6.12 11.56
CA ARG A 177 6.55 -6.50 10.79
C ARG A 177 7.83 -6.50 11.63
N ASP A 178 7.95 -5.60 12.62
CA ASP A 178 9.14 -5.54 13.47
C ASP A 178 9.19 -6.75 14.41
N PHE A 179 8.03 -7.18 14.91
CA PHE A 179 7.90 -8.39 15.71
C PHE A 179 8.15 -9.65 14.90
N ILE A 180 7.66 -9.73 13.66
CA ILE A 180 7.93 -10.85 12.76
C ILE A 180 9.44 -10.97 12.53
N PHE A 181 10.09 -9.86 12.14
CA PHE A 181 11.54 -9.84 11.92
C PHE A 181 12.33 -10.23 13.19
N TYR A 182 11.93 -9.73 14.36
CA TYR A 182 12.53 -10.13 15.62
C TYR A 182 12.38 -11.63 15.90
N MET A 183 11.19 -12.19 15.70
CA MET A 183 10.92 -13.61 15.95
C MET A 183 11.65 -14.53 14.98
N GLU A 184 11.83 -14.11 13.73
CA GLU A 184 12.61 -14.86 12.73
C GLU A 184 14.08 -15.02 13.17
N GLN A 185 14.65 -14.01 13.81
CA GLN A 185 16.05 -14.00 14.23
C GLN A 185 16.30 -14.67 15.58
N GLU A 186 15.30 -14.78 16.44
CA GLU A 186 15.45 -15.49 17.71
C GLU A 186 15.17 -16.99 17.58
N ARG A 187 16.20 -17.80 17.82
CA ARG A 187 16.15 -19.27 17.81
C ARG A 187 14.95 -19.87 18.58
N GLU A 188 14.53 -19.25 19.67
CA GLU A 188 13.43 -19.76 20.50
C GLU A 188 12.05 -19.50 19.89
N THR A 189 11.92 -18.49 19.02
CA THR A 189 10.62 -18.06 18.46
C THR A 189 10.53 -18.22 16.94
N SER A 190 11.65 -18.52 16.27
CA SER A 190 11.76 -18.72 14.81
C SER A 190 10.93 -19.88 14.28
N HIS A 191 10.57 -20.83 15.15
CA HIS A 191 9.70 -21.97 14.83
C HIS A 191 8.42 -21.98 15.67
N SER A 192 8.07 -20.85 16.27
CA SER A 192 6.89 -20.75 17.12
C SER A 192 5.60 -20.71 16.29
N LEU A 193 4.53 -21.31 16.83
CA LEU A 193 3.18 -21.21 16.25
C LEU A 193 2.72 -19.75 16.13
N LEU A 194 3.19 -18.88 17.03
CA LEU A 194 2.88 -17.45 17.00
C LEU A 194 3.43 -16.79 15.73
N LEU A 195 4.69 -17.06 15.37
CA LEU A 195 5.29 -16.55 14.14
C LEU A 195 4.55 -17.08 12.90
N TYR A 196 4.29 -18.38 12.83
CA TYR A 196 3.56 -18.94 11.69
C TYR A 196 2.16 -18.34 11.53
N ARG A 197 1.44 -18.09 12.63
CA ARG A 197 0.15 -17.39 12.58
C ARG A 197 0.30 -15.93 12.16
N ALA A 198 1.40 -15.27 12.49
CA ALA A 198 1.64 -13.88 12.09
C ALA A 198 1.95 -13.76 10.59
N LEU A 199 2.61 -14.76 10.00
CA LEU A 199 2.95 -14.80 8.56
C LEU A 199 1.76 -15.12 7.64
N LEU A 200 0.70 -15.73 8.17
CA LEU A 200 -0.51 -16.13 7.43
C LEU A 200 -1.63 -15.08 7.44
N LYS A 201 -1.37 -13.89 8.00
CA LYS A 201 -2.29 -12.75 7.98
C LYS A 201 -1.98 -11.81 6.83
#